data_AF-A0A2A3T0D9-F1
#
_entry.id   AF-A0A2A3T0D9-F1
#
_cell.length_a   1.000
_cell.length_b   1.000
_cell.length_c   1.000
_cell.angle_alpha   90.00
_cell.angle_beta   90.00
_cell.angle_gamma   90.00
#
_symmetry.space_group_name_H-M   'P 1'
#
loop_
_entity.id
_entity.type
_entity.pdbx_description
1 polymer ?
#
loop_
_entity_poly.entity_id
_entity_poly.type
_entity_poly.pdbx_seq_one_letter_code
_entity_poly.pdbx_strand_id
1 'polypeptide(L)'
;MAKISDYRNKHSGKVGIEVYECKLPSNSPSKEIMKKATDLLNENKLSHYHEFPELPDVGINYSTNEDESSWDEEILPVVSMIAELEGAGIKLRCGGIVKEAFPSVEQMAAMIQTCTLIGIPMKCTAGLHHPIRHFAEEYDTYMHGFINIFGAGVFTSNFPNPDNSQERFRMFILLSHLIGEQTADNFDFGDEGMIWKMRDDRDSIFEFDNDSIKNCRGKNMISYGSCSFQEPIDDLKQLGWM
;
A
#
# COMPACT_ATOMS: atom_id res chain seq x y z
N MET A 1 21.74 -6.80 23.77
CA MET A 1 20.69 -5.89 23.28
C MET A 1 20.64 -4.69 24.20
N ALA A 2 20.86 -3.46 23.70
CA ALA A 2 20.54 -2.26 24.46
C ALA A 2 19.01 -2.25 24.66
N LYS A 3 18.52 -2.12 25.90
CA LYS A 3 17.08 -2.10 26.14
C LYS A 3 16.52 -0.80 25.57
N ILE A 4 15.52 -0.88 24.69
CA ILE A 4 14.82 0.29 24.12
C ILE A 4 14.40 1.26 25.24
N SER A 5 14.00 0.71 26.39
CA SER A 5 13.67 1.45 27.62
C SER A 5 14.83 2.33 28.12
N ASP A 6 16.06 1.82 28.11
CA ASP A 6 17.24 2.56 28.56
C ASP A 6 17.56 3.72 27.60
N TYR A 7 17.37 3.52 26.30
CA TYR A 7 17.54 4.57 25.30
C TYR A 7 16.46 5.66 25.41
N ARG A 8 15.18 5.26 25.57
CA ARG A 8 14.06 6.20 25.83
C ARG A 8 14.32 7.01 27.10
N ASN A 9 14.77 6.37 28.18
CA ASN A 9 15.09 7.06 29.44
C ASN A 9 16.26 8.04 29.27
N LYS A 10 17.32 7.63 28.57
CA LYS A 10 18.50 8.47 28.32
C LYS A 10 18.16 9.72 27.48
N HIS A 11 17.20 9.61 26.57
CA HIS A 11 16.82 10.67 25.63
C HIS A 11 15.40 11.22 25.86
N SER A 12 14.92 11.14 27.10
CA SER A 12 13.56 11.54 27.49
C SER A 12 13.22 12.96 27.03
N GLY A 13 12.03 13.12 26.44
CA GLY A 13 11.53 14.39 25.91
C GLY A 13 12.18 14.88 24.62
N LYS A 14 13.15 14.13 24.05
CA LYS A 14 13.85 14.51 22.81
C LYS A 14 13.69 13.50 21.67
N VAL A 15 13.51 12.22 21.99
CA VAL A 15 13.40 11.15 20.99
C VAL A 15 12.23 10.22 21.33
N GLY A 16 11.30 10.08 20.39
CA GLY A 16 10.33 8.98 20.38
C GLY A 16 10.89 7.79 19.61
N ILE A 17 10.76 6.58 20.15
CA ILE A 17 10.92 5.35 19.36
C ILE A 17 9.52 4.76 19.26
N GLU A 18 8.91 4.86 18.09
CA GLU A 18 7.52 4.43 17.85
C GLU A 18 7.44 3.14 17.05
N VAL A 19 8.46 2.87 16.21
CA VAL A 19 8.50 1.71 15.32
C VAL A 19 9.80 0.95 15.52
N TYR A 20 9.70 -0.37 15.66
CA TYR A 20 10.84 -1.29 15.62
C TYR A 20 10.70 -2.16 14.38
N GLU A 21 11.66 -2.05 13.47
CA GLU A 21 11.70 -2.84 12.24
C GLU A 21 12.81 -3.87 12.32
N CYS A 22 12.46 -5.15 12.13
CA CYS A 22 13.39 -6.26 12.20
C CYS A 22 13.13 -7.21 11.03
N LYS A 23 14.18 -7.60 10.33
CA LYS A 23 14.10 -8.63 9.31
C LYS A 23 13.93 -9.98 10.00
N LEU A 24 12.85 -10.69 9.71
CA LEU A 24 12.66 -12.05 10.16
C LEU A 24 13.67 -13.00 9.46
N PRO A 25 14.00 -14.16 10.07
CA PRO A 25 14.87 -15.16 9.45
C PRO A 25 14.40 -15.55 8.05
N SER A 26 15.32 -16.00 7.19
CA SER A 26 15.05 -16.32 5.78
C SER A 26 14.06 -17.47 5.55
N ASN A 27 13.68 -18.22 6.59
CA ASN A 27 12.62 -19.22 6.52
C ASN A 27 11.34 -18.62 7.11
N SER A 28 10.21 -18.79 6.41
CA SER A 28 8.90 -18.37 6.92
C SER A 28 8.65 -19.02 8.29
N PRO A 29 8.48 -18.22 9.36
CA PRO A 29 8.21 -18.75 10.69
C PRO A 29 6.88 -19.50 10.72
N SER A 30 6.73 -20.47 11.63
CA SER A 30 5.44 -21.13 11.83
C SER A 30 4.38 -20.15 12.35
N LYS A 31 3.09 -20.44 12.13
CA LYS A 31 1.97 -19.65 12.67
C LYS A 31 2.09 -19.43 14.18
N GLU A 32 2.52 -20.45 14.92
CA GLU A 32 2.73 -20.35 16.37
C GLU A 32 3.84 -19.37 16.75
N ILE A 33 4.96 -19.37 16.01
CA ILE A 33 6.06 -18.42 16.24
C ILE A 33 5.62 -17.01 15.90
N MET A 34 4.91 -16.81 14.78
CA MET A 34 4.36 -15.51 14.40
C MET A 34 3.43 -14.98 15.49
N LYS A 35 2.49 -15.80 15.97
CA LYS A 35 1.58 -15.42 17.06
C LYS A 35 2.33 -15.00 18.33
N LYS A 36 3.32 -15.78 18.77
CA LYS A 36 4.12 -15.42 19.96
C LYS A 36 4.86 -14.09 19.77
N ALA A 37 5.39 -13.86 18.58
CA ALA A 37 6.07 -12.61 18.26
C ALA A 37 5.11 -11.41 18.25
N THR A 38 3.94 -11.55 17.61
CA THR A 38 2.93 -10.47 17.57
C THR A 38 2.35 -10.18 18.95
N ASP A 39 2.08 -11.21 19.76
CA ASP A 39 1.59 -11.04 21.13
C ASP A 39 2.61 -10.23 21.97
N LEU A 40 3.91 -10.55 21.88
CA LEU A 40 4.97 -9.79 22.54
C LEU A 40 5.07 -8.34 22.04
N LEU A 41 4.91 -8.10 20.74
CA LEU A 41 4.92 -6.74 20.17
C LEU A 41 3.72 -5.93 20.68
N ASN A 42 2.54 -6.55 20.72
CA ASN A 42 1.31 -5.94 21.24
C ASN A 42 1.39 -5.60 22.73
N GLU A 43 1.91 -6.51 23.56
CA GLU A 43 2.15 -6.27 25.00
C GLU A 43 3.06 -5.03 25.23
N ASN A 44 3.96 -4.76 24.28
CA ASN A 44 4.87 -3.61 24.31
C ASN A 44 4.36 -2.38 23.53
N LYS A 45 3.11 -2.42 23.04
CA LYS A 45 2.45 -1.36 22.27
C LYS A 45 3.25 -0.95 21.02
N LEU A 46 3.84 -1.93 20.34
CA LEU A 46 4.60 -1.72 19.11
C LEU A 46 3.74 -2.11 17.91
N SER A 47 3.58 -1.20 16.95
CA SER A 47 2.96 -1.53 15.67
C SER A 47 3.86 -2.48 14.88
N HIS A 48 3.26 -3.48 14.24
CA HIS A 48 3.99 -4.49 13.49
C HIS A 48 3.35 -4.71 12.13
N TYR A 49 4.21 -4.92 11.13
CA TYR A 49 3.80 -5.12 9.75
C TYR A 49 4.61 -6.24 9.12
N HIS A 50 3.94 -7.12 8.41
CA HIS A 50 4.50 -8.29 7.76
C HIS A 50 4.78 -7.99 6.29
N GLU A 51 6.03 -8.18 5.88
CA GLU A 51 6.49 -7.85 4.54
C GLU A 51 6.40 -9.05 3.60
N PHE A 52 5.96 -8.81 2.37
CA PHE A 52 6.03 -9.75 1.25
C PHE A 52 7.25 -9.38 0.38
N PRO A 53 8.35 -10.15 0.44
CA PRO A 53 9.57 -9.82 -0.30
C PRO A 53 9.44 -10.09 -1.81
N GLU A 54 8.60 -11.06 -2.18
CA GLU A 54 8.31 -11.47 -3.54
C GLU A 54 6.80 -11.61 -3.69
N LEU A 55 6.27 -11.21 -4.84
CA LEU A 55 4.87 -11.36 -5.19
C LEU A 55 4.77 -12.25 -6.44
N PRO A 56 3.75 -13.12 -6.54
CA PRO A 56 3.51 -13.85 -7.76
C PRO A 56 3.15 -12.89 -8.89
N ASP A 57 3.38 -13.32 -10.13
CA ASP A 57 2.93 -12.59 -11.30
C ASP A 57 1.40 -12.53 -11.32
N VAL A 58 0.84 -11.37 -11.64
CA VAL A 58 -0.60 -11.19 -11.82
C VAL A 58 -0.88 -11.14 -13.31
N GLY A 59 -1.26 -12.30 -13.87
CA GLY A 59 -1.62 -12.46 -15.28
C GLY A 59 -3.13 -12.40 -15.46
N ILE A 60 -3.64 -11.33 -16.04
CA ILE A 60 -5.05 -11.27 -16.44
C ILE A 60 -5.20 -11.83 -17.84
N ASN A 61 -6.04 -12.84 -17.98
CA ASN A 61 -6.56 -13.20 -19.28
C ASN A 61 -7.74 -12.29 -19.61
N TYR A 62 -7.47 -11.20 -20.35
CA TYR A 62 -8.49 -10.23 -20.77
C TYR A 62 -9.57 -10.82 -21.70
N SER A 63 -9.38 -12.04 -22.21
CA SER A 63 -10.40 -12.73 -23.02
C SER A 63 -11.40 -13.51 -22.18
N THR A 64 -10.98 -14.01 -21.01
CA THR A 64 -11.82 -14.79 -20.10
C THR A 64 -12.28 -14.00 -18.87
N ASN A 65 -11.64 -12.86 -18.57
CA ASN A 65 -11.74 -12.13 -17.31
C ASN A 65 -11.45 -13.02 -16.09
N GLU A 66 -10.66 -14.08 -16.30
CA GLU A 66 -10.21 -14.97 -15.24
C GLU A 66 -8.79 -14.56 -14.82
N ASP A 67 -8.59 -14.62 -13.51
CA ASP A 67 -7.27 -14.49 -12.90
C ASP A 67 -6.57 -15.85 -13.03
N GLU A 68 -5.60 -15.94 -13.94
CA GLU A 68 -4.79 -17.16 -14.15
C GLU A 68 -3.54 -17.18 -13.26
N SER A 69 -3.41 -16.21 -12.34
CA SER A 69 -2.30 -16.16 -11.41
C SER A 69 -2.43 -17.18 -10.26
N SER A 70 -1.32 -17.42 -9.57
CA SER A 70 -1.32 -18.13 -8.30
C SER A 70 -1.66 -17.22 -7.10
N TRP A 71 -2.17 -16.00 -7.33
CA TRP A 71 -2.38 -15.00 -6.26
C TRP A 71 -3.33 -15.49 -5.17
N ASP A 72 -4.49 -16.05 -5.56
CA ASP A 72 -5.48 -16.55 -4.61
C ASP A 72 -5.01 -17.83 -3.89
N GLU A 73 -4.06 -18.57 -4.48
CA GLU A 73 -3.46 -19.76 -3.85
C GLU A 73 -2.30 -19.40 -2.89
N GLU A 74 -1.50 -18.39 -3.22
CA GLU A 74 -0.28 -18.04 -2.48
C GLU A 74 -0.46 -16.87 -1.51
N ILE A 75 -1.10 -15.78 -1.94
CA ILE A 75 -1.17 -14.53 -1.17
C ILE A 75 -2.39 -14.52 -0.26
N LEU A 76 -3.57 -14.89 -0.78
CA LEU A 76 -4.82 -14.79 -0.03
C LEU A 76 -4.79 -15.57 1.30
N PRO A 77 -4.31 -16.84 1.36
CA PRO A 77 -4.26 -17.59 2.62
C PRO A 77 -3.29 -16.97 3.64
N VAL A 78 -2.18 -16.41 3.15
CA VAL A 78 -1.15 -15.79 4.01
C VAL A 78 -1.67 -14.48 4.60
N VAL A 79 -2.26 -13.61 3.78
CA VAL A 79 -2.85 -12.34 4.27
C VAL A 79 -3.99 -12.61 5.24
N SER A 80 -4.84 -13.60 4.95
CA SER A 80 -5.95 -14.01 5.84
C SER A 80 -5.41 -14.49 7.20
N MET A 81 -4.36 -15.30 7.19
CA MET A 81 -3.72 -15.77 8.42
C MET A 81 -3.09 -14.62 9.22
N ILE A 82 -2.45 -13.65 8.56
CA ILE A 82 -1.89 -12.47 9.24
C ILE A 82 -3.00 -11.59 9.82
N ALA A 83 -4.14 -11.47 9.14
CA ALA A 83 -5.28 -10.69 9.63
C ALA A 83 -5.91 -11.26 10.92
N GLU A 84 -5.72 -12.55 11.21
CA GLU A 84 -6.09 -13.15 12.49
C GLU A 84 -5.15 -12.76 13.64
N LEU A 85 -3.97 -12.19 13.35
CA LEU A 85 -3.02 -11.72 14.36
C LEU A 85 -3.41 -10.30 14.79
N GLU A 86 -3.73 -10.15 16.07
CA GLU A 86 -4.13 -8.86 16.63
C GLU A 86 -3.07 -7.78 16.36
N GLY A 87 -3.51 -6.61 15.91
CA GLY A 87 -2.64 -5.45 15.66
C GLY A 87 -1.69 -5.59 14.46
N ALA A 88 -1.80 -6.66 13.67
CA ALA A 88 -0.97 -6.85 12.49
C ALA A 88 -1.40 -5.98 11.32
N GLY A 89 -0.42 -5.63 10.48
CA GLY A 89 -0.66 -5.05 9.16
C GLY A 89 0.25 -5.66 8.11
N ILE A 90 0.01 -5.30 6.85
CA ILE A 90 0.86 -5.68 5.71
C ILE A 90 1.81 -4.54 5.38
N LYS A 91 3.06 -4.89 5.05
CA LYS A 91 4.03 -3.96 4.47
C LYS A 91 4.33 -4.41 3.05
N LEU A 92 4.18 -3.50 2.10
CA LEU A 92 4.60 -3.73 0.73
C LEU A 92 5.79 -2.83 0.37
N ARG A 93 6.79 -3.39 -0.30
CA ARG A 93 7.87 -2.60 -0.90
C ARG A 93 7.47 -2.23 -2.32
N CYS A 94 7.64 -0.97 -2.71
CA CYS A 94 7.23 -0.44 -4.01
C CYS A 94 8.44 -0.07 -4.90
N GLY A 95 9.65 -0.39 -4.46
CA GLY A 95 10.87 -0.09 -5.20
C GLY A 95 12.15 -0.58 -4.52
N GLY A 96 13.27 -0.40 -5.21
CA GLY A 96 14.59 -0.77 -4.74
C GLY A 96 15.67 -0.29 -5.69
N ILE A 97 16.85 -0.93 -5.64
CA ILE A 97 18.01 -0.55 -6.47
C ILE A 97 18.09 -1.31 -7.79
N VAL A 98 17.14 -2.23 -8.04
CA VAL A 98 17.04 -3.03 -9.26
C VAL A 98 15.61 -3.00 -9.76
N LYS A 99 15.41 -3.19 -11.07
CA LYS A 99 14.12 -3.11 -11.76
C LYS A 99 13.07 -4.06 -11.18
N GLU A 100 13.49 -5.25 -10.80
CA GLU A 100 12.64 -6.32 -10.27
C GLU A 100 12.11 -6.00 -8.86
N ALA A 101 12.68 -4.99 -8.19
CA ALA A 101 12.21 -4.55 -6.87
C ALA A 101 10.99 -3.61 -6.94
N PHE A 102 10.54 -3.25 -8.14
CA PHE A 102 9.35 -2.42 -8.38
C PHE A 102 8.18 -3.33 -8.81
N PRO A 103 7.19 -3.58 -7.94
CA PRO A 103 6.02 -4.38 -8.31
C PRO A 103 5.29 -3.77 -9.51
N SER A 104 4.63 -4.60 -10.32
CA SER A 104 3.78 -4.11 -11.40
C SER A 104 2.54 -3.35 -10.88
N VAL A 105 1.84 -2.67 -11.79
CA VAL A 105 0.56 -2.02 -11.46
C VAL A 105 -0.46 -3.06 -10.98
N GLU A 106 -0.47 -4.21 -11.63
CA GLU A 106 -1.36 -5.34 -11.36
C GLU A 106 -1.06 -5.96 -9.99
N GLN A 107 0.21 -6.14 -9.64
CA GLN A 107 0.63 -6.62 -8.32
C GLN A 107 0.23 -5.63 -7.20
N MET A 108 0.39 -4.33 -7.43
CA MET A 108 -0.08 -3.30 -6.48
C MET A 108 -1.61 -3.33 -6.34
N ALA A 109 -2.35 -3.41 -7.44
CA ALA A 109 -3.81 -3.47 -7.45
C ALA A 109 -4.32 -4.72 -6.71
N ALA A 110 -3.74 -5.89 -6.98
CA ALA A 110 -4.09 -7.14 -6.33
C ALA A 110 -3.86 -7.07 -4.82
N MET A 111 -2.71 -6.56 -4.36
CA MET A 111 -2.43 -6.46 -2.92
C MET A 111 -3.34 -5.47 -2.20
N ILE A 112 -3.58 -4.29 -2.78
CA ILE A 112 -4.50 -3.29 -2.20
C ILE A 112 -5.92 -3.86 -2.12
N GLN A 113 -6.38 -4.53 -3.18
CA GLN A 113 -7.66 -5.22 -3.21
C GLN A 113 -7.74 -6.31 -2.12
N THR A 114 -6.75 -7.21 -2.05
CA THR A 114 -6.70 -8.29 -1.05
C THR A 114 -6.73 -7.73 0.37
N CYS A 115 -5.89 -6.75 0.69
CA CYS A 115 -5.83 -6.17 2.04
C CYS A 115 -7.14 -5.48 2.42
N THR A 116 -7.76 -4.76 1.47
CA THR A 116 -9.01 -4.05 1.72
C THR A 116 -10.17 -5.01 1.96
N LEU A 117 -10.31 -6.05 1.12
CA LEU A 117 -11.39 -7.03 1.25
C LEU A 117 -11.27 -7.88 2.52
N ILE A 118 -10.05 -8.16 2.97
CA ILE A 118 -9.79 -8.85 4.24
C ILE A 118 -9.95 -7.91 5.44
N GLY A 119 -9.81 -6.60 5.24
CA GLY A 119 -9.87 -5.61 6.32
C GLY A 119 -8.58 -5.49 7.13
N ILE A 120 -7.42 -5.82 6.54
CA ILE A 120 -6.11 -5.66 7.18
C ILE A 120 -5.46 -4.33 6.77
N PRO A 121 -4.94 -3.52 7.73
CA PRO A 121 -4.21 -2.30 7.38
C PRO A 121 -2.92 -2.63 6.63
N MET A 122 -2.53 -1.75 5.71
CA MET A 122 -1.26 -1.84 5.01
C MET A 122 -0.48 -0.53 5.03
N LYS A 123 0.83 -0.66 4.80
CA LYS A 123 1.73 0.46 4.51
C LYS A 123 2.61 0.12 3.31
N CYS A 124 2.99 1.14 2.57
CA CYS A 124 3.89 0.99 1.43
C CYS A 124 5.26 1.59 1.78
N THR A 125 6.34 1.09 1.22
CA THR A 125 7.69 1.59 1.53
C THR A 125 8.59 1.45 0.33
N ALA A 126 9.67 2.23 0.28
CA ALA A 126 10.66 2.23 -0.79
C ALA A 126 10.10 2.63 -2.15
N GLY A 127 10.73 3.62 -2.81
CA GLY A 127 10.37 4.02 -4.17
C GLY A 127 9.14 4.94 -4.29
N LEU A 128 8.59 5.45 -3.18
CA LEU A 128 7.45 6.38 -3.17
C LEU A 128 7.90 7.82 -2.88
N HIS A 129 8.61 8.40 -3.84
CA HIS A 129 9.21 9.74 -3.76
C HIS A 129 8.35 10.82 -4.41
N HIS A 130 7.69 10.46 -5.50
CA HIS A 130 6.97 11.37 -6.37
C HIS A 130 5.46 11.15 -6.21
N PRO A 131 4.63 12.19 -6.34
CA PRO A 131 3.19 12.08 -6.15
C PRO A 131 2.55 11.20 -7.22
N ILE A 132 3.04 11.29 -8.46
CA ILE A 132 2.46 10.65 -9.64
C ILE A 132 3.44 9.63 -10.23
N ARG A 133 2.88 8.52 -10.74
CA ARG A 133 3.62 7.47 -11.44
C ARG A 133 4.33 8.06 -12.66
N HIS A 134 5.58 7.68 -12.84
CA HIS A 134 6.43 8.17 -13.93
C HIS A 134 7.49 7.11 -14.27
N PHE A 135 8.05 7.23 -15.46
CA PHE A 135 9.21 6.42 -15.85
C PHE A 135 10.48 7.02 -15.25
N ALA A 136 11.26 6.20 -14.54
CA ALA A 136 12.53 6.59 -13.95
C ALA A 136 13.68 5.98 -14.75
N GLU A 137 14.44 6.82 -15.47
CA GLU A 137 15.56 6.38 -16.31
C GLU A 137 16.66 5.66 -15.50
N GLU A 138 16.89 6.05 -14.24
CA GLU A 138 17.90 5.43 -13.36
C GLU A 138 17.69 3.93 -13.17
N TYR A 139 16.42 3.49 -13.12
CA TYR A 139 16.04 2.11 -12.84
C TYR A 139 15.52 1.37 -14.09
N ASP A 140 15.45 2.06 -15.24
CA ASP A 140 14.80 1.57 -16.47
C ASP A 140 13.41 0.96 -16.20
N THR A 141 12.61 1.62 -15.37
CA THR A 141 11.30 1.14 -14.97
C THR A 141 10.38 2.26 -14.50
N TYR A 142 9.09 1.97 -14.39
CA TYR A 142 8.12 2.92 -13.87
C TYR A 142 8.03 2.85 -12.35
N MET A 143 8.23 3.99 -11.68
CA MET A 143 8.04 4.16 -10.25
C MET A 143 6.59 4.49 -9.93
N HIS A 144 6.07 3.99 -8.81
CA HIS A 144 4.70 4.30 -8.37
C HIS A 144 4.64 5.70 -7.73
N GLY A 145 3.53 6.40 -7.94
CA GLY A 145 3.26 7.66 -7.27
C GLY A 145 2.54 7.46 -5.93
N PHE A 146 2.93 8.20 -4.88
CA PHE A 146 2.24 8.06 -3.59
C PHE A 146 0.78 8.54 -3.65
N ILE A 147 0.42 9.52 -4.49
CA ILE A 147 -0.99 9.89 -4.68
C ILE A 147 -1.76 8.78 -5.40
N ASN A 148 -1.17 8.12 -6.40
CA ASN A 148 -1.79 6.97 -7.06
C ASN A 148 -2.12 5.86 -6.05
N ILE A 149 -1.16 5.48 -5.22
CA ILE A 149 -1.30 4.37 -4.26
C ILE A 149 -2.31 4.70 -3.14
N PHE A 150 -2.26 5.91 -2.59
CA PHE A 150 -3.22 6.30 -1.56
C PHE A 150 -4.61 6.53 -2.13
N GLY A 151 -4.70 7.12 -3.32
CA GLY A 151 -5.96 7.25 -4.05
C GLY A 151 -6.59 5.89 -4.30
N ALA A 152 -5.81 4.89 -4.72
CA ALA A 152 -6.27 3.52 -4.87
C ALA A 152 -6.82 2.94 -3.57
N GLY A 153 -6.13 3.14 -2.45
CA GLY A 153 -6.63 2.71 -1.14
C GLY A 153 -7.95 3.41 -0.74
N VAL A 154 -8.08 4.72 -0.97
CA VAL A 154 -9.31 5.47 -0.70
C VAL A 154 -10.45 4.97 -1.60
N PHE A 155 -10.16 4.77 -2.88
CA PHE A 155 -11.12 4.21 -3.84
C PHE A 155 -11.63 2.85 -3.34
N THR A 156 -10.73 1.92 -3.04
CA THR A 156 -11.11 0.57 -2.62
C THR A 156 -11.90 0.56 -1.32
N SER A 157 -11.52 1.39 -0.33
CA SER A 157 -12.21 1.42 0.97
C SER A 157 -13.61 2.02 0.94
N ASN A 158 -13.96 2.74 -0.13
CA ASN A 158 -15.27 3.35 -0.34
C ASN A 158 -16.07 2.68 -1.46
N PHE A 159 -15.45 1.73 -2.17
CA PHE A 159 -16.14 0.93 -3.17
C PHE A 159 -16.99 -0.14 -2.46
N PRO A 160 -18.21 -0.43 -2.93
CA PRO A 160 -18.98 -1.56 -2.41
C PRO A 160 -18.17 -2.85 -2.50
N ASN A 161 -18.25 -3.68 -1.46
CA ASN A 161 -17.63 -5.00 -1.50
C ASN A 161 -18.20 -5.79 -2.69
N PRO A 162 -17.35 -6.40 -3.53
CA PRO A 162 -17.80 -7.16 -4.67
C PRO A 162 -18.53 -8.43 -4.22
N ASP A 163 -19.72 -8.67 -4.76
CA ASP A 163 -20.56 -9.83 -4.44
C ASP A 163 -20.16 -11.08 -5.26
N ASN A 164 -19.36 -10.90 -6.32
CA ASN A 164 -18.96 -11.96 -7.23
C ASN A 164 -17.60 -11.67 -7.91
N SER A 165 -17.08 -12.65 -8.65
CA SER A 165 -15.78 -12.56 -9.33
C SER A 165 -15.73 -11.45 -10.38
N GLN A 166 -16.85 -11.17 -11.07
CA GLN A 166 -16.89 -10.10 -12.08
C GLN A 166 -16.75 -8.72 -11.45
N GLU A 167 -17.40 -8.50 -10.30
CA GLU A 167 -17.26 -7.25 -9.55
C GLU A 167 -15.87 -7.09 -8.94
N ARG A 168 -15.29 -8.19 -8.42
CA ARG A 168 -13.88 -8.20 -7.95
C ARG A 168 -12.93 -7.82 -9.08
N PHE A 169 -13.13 -8.41 -10.26
CA PHE A 169 -12.34 -8.09 -11.45
C PHE A 169 -12.53 -6.65 -11.90
N ARG A 170 -13.75 -6.12 -11.90
CA ARG A 170 -14.02 -4.73 -12.24
C ARG A 170 -13.32 -3.76 -11.28
N MET A 171 -13.37 -4.03 -9.97
CA MET A 171 -12.63 -3.25 -8.99
C MET A 171 -11.11 -3.31 -9.26
N PHE A 172 -10.59 -4.49 -9.57
CA PHE A 172 -9.17 -4.67 -9.90
C PHE A 172 -8.74 -3.79 -11.10
N ILE A 173 -9.56 -3.75 -12.17
CA ILE A 173 -9.27 -2.94 -13.35
C ILE A 173 -9.26 -1.45 -13.01
N LEU A 174 -10.23 -0.97 -12.24
CA LEU A 174 -10.29 0.43 -11.81
C LEU A 174 -9.08 0.81 -10.93
N LEU A 175 -8.66 -0.09 -10.04
CA LEU A 175 -7.43 0.09 -9.25
C LEU A 175 -6.20 0.18 -10.14
N SER A 176 -6.09 -0.70 -11.13
CA SER A 176 -4.96 -0.72 -12.07
C SER A 176 -4.89 0.60 -12.86
N HIS A 177 -6.02 1.14 -13.30
CA HIS A 177 -6.05 2.46 -13.96
C HIS A 177 -5.57 3.59 -13.04
N LEU A 178 -6.06 3.63 -11.79
CA LEU A 178 -5.69 4.67 -10.82
C LEU A 178 -4.20 4.58 -10.42
N ILE A 179 -3.70 3.38 -10.19
CA ILE A 179 -2.29 3.11 -9.88
C ILE A 179 -1.41 3.45 -11.10
N GLY A 180 -1.91 3.15 -12.29
CA GLY A 180 -1.25 3.38 -13.58
C GLY A 180 -1.25 4.82 -14.08
N GLU A 181 -1.99 5.73 -13.44
CA GLU A 181 -2.16 7.11 -13.90
C GLU A 181 -0.86 7.92 -13.82
N GLN A 182 -0.47 8.55 -14.93
CA GLN A 182 0.77 9.33 -15.08
C GLN A 182 0.51 10.83 -15.28
N THR A 183 -0.75 11.22 -15.47
CA THR A 183 -1.17 12.59 -15.76
C THR A 183 -1.68 13.24 -14.49
N ALA A 184 -0.90 14.18 -13.93
CA ALA A 184 -1.29 14.89 -12.71
C ALA A 184 -2.63 15.64 -12.84
N ASP A 185 -2.92 16.20 -14.02
CA ASP A 185 -4.17 16.95 -14.31
C ASP A 185 -5.45 16.09 -14.25
N ASN A 186 -5.31 14.76 -14.15
CA ASN A 186 -6.43 13.86 -13.88
C ASN A 186 -6.79 13.79 -12.40
N PHE A 187 -6.02 14.44 -11.52
CA PHE A 187 -6.31 14.60 -10.10
C PHE A 187 -6.61 16.06 -9.78
N ASP A 188 -7.72 16.31 -9.09
CA ASP A 188 -8.00 17.61 -8.48
C ASP A 188 -8.12 17.46 -6.97
N PHE A 189 -7.57 18.42 -6.23
CA PHE A 189 -7.71 18.54 -4.79
C PHE A 189 -8.41 19.85 -4.47
N GLY A 190 -9.49 19.77 -3.69
CA GLY A 190 -10.25 20.93 -3.23
C GLY A 190 -10.60 20.81 -1.75
N ASP A 191 -11.34 21.80 -1.24
CA ASP A 191 -11.71 21.86 0.19
C ASP A 191 -12.56 20.67 0.65
N GLU A 192 -13.32 20.06 -0.26
CA GLU A 192 -14.24 18.94 0.03
C GLU A 192 -13.60 17.56 -0.14
N GLY A 193 -12.42 17.46 -0.78
CA GLY A 193 -11.73 16.20 -0.99
C GLY A 193 -10.94 16.11 -2.30
N MET A 194 -10.84 14.89 -2.84
CA MET A 194 -10.07 14.55 -4.02
C MET A 194 -10.98 14.05 -5.15
N ILE A 195 -10.70 14.47 -6.38
CA ILE A 195 -11.32 13.96 -7.59
C ILE A 195 -10.27 13.22 -8.41
N TRP A 196 -10.63 12.06 -8.96
CA TRP A 196 -9.87 11.37 -9.99
C TRP A 196 -10.71 11.22 -11.26
N LYS A 197 -10.16 11.69 -12.38
CA LYS A 197 -10.75 11.61 -13.72
C LYS A 197 -10.11 10.46 -14.48
N MET A 198 -10.82 9.36 -14.59
CA MET A 198 -10.41 8.24 -15.42
C MET A 198 -10.78 8.55 -16.88
N ARG A 199 -9.76 8.74 -17.73
CA ARG A 199 -9.92 9.01 -19.17
C ARG A 199 -10.28 7.75 -19.96
N ASP A 200 -11.32 7.04 -19.52
CA ASP A 200 -11.95 5.99 -20.32
C ASP A 200 -12.89 6.59 -21.37
N ASP A 201 -13.49 5.75 -22.22
CA ASP A 201 -14.43 6.17 -23.27
C ASP A 201 -15.65 6.97 -22.75
N ARG A 202 -15.85 7.02 -21.43
CA ARG A 202 -16.96 7.68 -20.76
C ARG A 202 -16.54 8.88 -19.90
N ASP A 203 -15.25 9.23 -19.87
CA ASP A 203 -14.68 10.26 -18.99
C ASP A 203 -15.16 10.09 -17.54
N SER A 204 -15.05 8.88 -17.00
CA SER A 204 -15.53 8.55 -15.66
C SER A 204 -14.87 9.42 -14.58
N ILE A 205 -15.66 9.97 -13.68
CA ILE A 205 -15.20 10.81 -12.56
C ILE A 205 -15.48 10.08 -11.24
N PHE A 206 -14.47 10.00 -10.40
CA PHE A 206 -14.57 9.46 -9.04
C PHE A 206 -14.24 10.57 -8.05
N GLU A 207 -15.14 10.78 -7.09
CA GLU A 207 -15.01 11.81 -6.06
C GLU A 207 -14.87 11.13 -4.70
N PHE A 208 -13.91 11.59 -3.89
CA PHE A 208 -13.64 11.07 -2.56
C PHE A 208 -13.64 12.23 -1.58
N ASP A 209 -14.59 12.23 -0.66
CA ASP A 209 -14.67 13.28 0.35
C ASP A 209 -13.58 13.13 1.43
N ASN A 210 -13.40 14.19 2.22
CA ASN A 210 -12.42 14.22 3.30
C ASN A 210 -12.64 13.14 4.37
N ASP A 211 -13.88 12.73 4.63
CA ASP A 211 -14.18 11.70 5.61
C ASP A 211 -13.77 10.30 5.11
N SER A 212 -14.04 10.00 3.84
CA SER A 212 -13.56 8.83 3.11
C SER A 212 -12.03 8.76 3.13
N ILE A 213 -11.35 9.87 2.84
CA ILE A 213 -9.88 9.95 2.88
C ILE A 213 -9.37 9.69 4.30
N LYS A 214 -9.94 10.37 5.30
CA LYS A 214 -9.53 10.23 6.71
C LYS A 214 -9.77 8.81 7.24
N ASN A 215 -10.90 8.20 6.89
CA ASN A 215 -11.23 6.84 7.28
C ASN A 215 -10.24 5.83 6.69
N CYS A 216 -9.94 5.95 5.39
CA CYS A 216 -8.93 5.12 4.73
C CYS A 216 -7.56 5.27 5.39
N ARG A 217 -7.12 6.51 5.65
CA ARG A 217 -5.81 6.79 6.27
C ARG A 217 -5.70 6.26 7.70
N GLY A 218 -6.81 6.14 8.42
CA GLY A 218 -6.84 5.63 9.78
C GLY A 218 -6.92 4.10 9.90
N LYS A 219 -7.38 3.39 8.85
CA LYS A 219 -7.73 1.96 8.93
C LYS A 219 -7.11 1.08 7.85
N ASN A 220 -6.93 1.60 6.64
CA ASN A 220 -6.55 0.82 5.47
C ASN A 220 -5.13 1.17 5.01
N MET A 221 -4.88 2.43 4.65
CA MET A 221 -3.58 2.88 4.16
C MET A 221 -2.89 3.74 5.21
N ILE A 222 -1.97 3.15 5.98
CA ILE A 222 -1.44 3.79 7.19
C ILE A 222 -0.29 4.76 6.92
N SER A 223 0.66 4.38 6.06
CA SER A 223 1.83 5.23 5.78
C SER A 223 2.51 4.83 4.48
N TYR A 224 3.32 5.73 3.95
CA TYR A 224 4.36 5.38 3.01
C TYR A 224 5.76 5.76 3.52
N GLY A 225 6.79 5.14 2.95
CA GLY A 225 8.18 5.48 3.18
C GLY A 225 8.84 6.10 1.96
N SER A 226 9.42 7.28 2.13
CA SER A 226 10.35 7.94 1.21
C SER A 226 11.70 8.11 1.90
N CYS A 227 12.82 7.95 1.19
CA CYS A 227 14.15 8.23 1.75
C CYS A 227 14.48 9.73 1.78
N SER A 228 13.66 10.56 1.15
CA SER A 228 13.74 12.02 1.18
C SER A 228 12.46 12.60 1.78
N PHE A 229 12.62 13.46 2.79
CA PHE A 229 11.49 14.25 3.30
C PHE A 229 11.13 15.40 2.36
N GLN A 230 12.12 15.95 1.66
CA GLN A 230 11.95 17.18 0.89
C GLN A 230 11.33 16.92 -0.49
N GLU A 231 11.71 15.82 -1.16
CA GLU A 231 11.23 15.50 -2.51
C GLU A 231 9.70 15.41 -2.61
N PRO A 232 8.97 14.65 -1.77
CA PRO A 232 7.52 14.62 -1.84
C PRO A 232 6.87 16.00 -1.66
N ILE A 233 7.45 16.85 -0.80
CA ILE A 233 6.91 18.19 -0.51
C ILE A 233 7.13 19.12 -1.70
N ASP A 234 8.32 19.10 -2.30
CA ASP A 234 8.65 19.97 -3.41
C ASP A 234 7.82 19.64 -4.65
N ASP A 235 7.59 18.36 -4.91
CA ASP A 235 6.75 17.92 -6.02
C ASP A 235 5.29 18.31 -5.82
N LEU A 236 4.75 18.17 -4.61
CA LEU A 236 3.39 18.62 -4.31
C LEU A 236 3.22 20.12 -4.51
N LYS A 237 4.21 20.92 -4.10
CA LYS A 237 4.22 22.38 -4.35
C LYS A 237 4.29 22.72 -5.83
N GLN A 238 5.10 22.00 -6.60
CA GLN A 238 5.19 22.19 -8.05
C GLN A 238 3.85 21.89 -8.74
N LEU A 239 3.09 20.93 -8.23
CA LEU A 239 1.73 20.62 -8.69
C LEU A 239 0.67 21.58 -8.12
N GLY A 240 1.01 22.46 -7.20
CA GLY A 240 0.06 23.36 -6.53
C GLY A 240 -0.86 22.67 -5.52
N TRP A 241 -0.48 21.49 -5.02
CA TRP A 241 -1.23 20.71 -4.03
C TRP A 241 -0.80 21.00 -2.58
N MET A 242 0.17 21.91 -2.37
CA MET A 242 0.68 22.37 -1.08
C MET A 242 1.17 23.82 -1.12
#